data_AF-A0A8I5N8D1-F1
#
_entry.id   AF-A0A8I5N8D1-F1
#
_cell.length_a   1.000
_cell.length_b   1.000
_cell.length_c   1.000
_cell.angle_alpha   90.00
_cell.angle_beta   90.00
_cell.angle_gamma   90.00
#
_symmetry.space_group_name_H-M   'P 1'
#
loop_
_entity.id
_entity.type
_entity.pdbx_description
1 polymer ?
#
loop_
_entity_poly.entity_id
_entity_poly.type
_entity_poly.pdbx_seq_one_letter_code
_entity_poly.pdbx_strand_id
1 'polypeptide(L)'
;MLRLPTVFRQMRPLSRILAPHLTRAYAKDVKFGADARALVLQGVDLLADAVAVTMGPKGRTVIIEQSWGSPKVTKDGVTVAKSIDLKDKYKNIGAKLVQDVASNTNEEAGDGTTTATVLARSIAKEGLEKISKGANPVEIRRGCENCFIGCYWCGLSVNYSRSCHHRNS
;
A
#
# COMPACT_ATOMS: atom_id res chain seq x y z
N MET A 1 71.64 3.04 23.00
CA MET A 1 70.98 4.27 22.49
C MET A 1 70.48 4.01 21.06
N LEU A 2 69.19 3.73 20.88
CA LEU A 2 68.56 3.70 19.54
C LEU A 2 67.33 4.61 19.59
N ARG A 3 67.48 5.82 19.06
CA ARG A 3 66.39 6.80 18.88
C ARG A 3 65.53 6.36 17.70
N LEU A 4 64.26 6.02 17.95
CA LEU A 4 63.26 5.83 16.90
C LEU A 4 62.99 7.17 16.16
N PRO A 5 62.88 7.16 14.83
CA PRO A 5 62.60 8.37 14.04
C PRO A 5 61.16 8.86 14.24
N THR A 6 61.01 10.19 14.26
CA THR A 6 59.79 10.98 14.53
C THR A 6 58.66 10.86 13.49
N VAL A 7 58.75 9.91 12.55
CA VAL A 7 57.82 9.80 11.41
C VAL A 7 56.46 9.18 11.82
N PHE A 8 56.38 8.52 12.98
CA PHE A 8 55.16 7.86 13.42
C PHE A 8 54.10 8.79 14.06
N ARG A 9 54.34 10.11 14.10
CA ARG A 9 53.42 11.09 14.73
C ARG A 9 52.37 11.65 13.76
N GLN A 10 52.33 11.21 12.51
CA GLN A 10 51.54 11.85 11.45
C GLN A 10 50.56 10.92 10.71
N MET A 11 50.06 9.87 11.37
CA MET A 11 48.83 9.21 10.95
C MET A 11 47.69 9.63 11.89
N ARG A 12 47.01 10.72 11.56
CA ARG A 12 45.66 10.94 12.07
C ARG A 12 44.79 9.84 11.46
N PRO A 13 44.04 9.07 12.24
CA PRO A 13 43.22 8.01 11.67
C PRO A 13 42.16 8.64 10.76
N LEU A 14 42.22 8.31 9.46
CA LEU A 14 41.25 8.69 8.43
C LEU A 14 39.81 8.24 8.77
N SER A 15 39.64 7.40 9.81
CA SER A 15 38.35 6.95 10.33
C SER A 15 37.44 8.08 10.81
N ARG A 16 37.96 9.27 11.15
CA ARG A 16 37.11 10.40 11.55
C ARG A 16 36.42 11.14 10.40
N ILE A 17 36.86 10.98 9.16
CA ILE A 17 36.29 11.72 8.01
C ILE A 17 35.04 11.03 7.45
N LEU A 18 34.92 9.71 7.61
CA LEU A 18 33.79 8.92 7.11
C LEU A 18 32.68 8.67 8.15
N ALA A 19 32.91 9.00 9.42
CA ALA A 19 31.97 8.72 10.51
C ALA A 19 30.66 9.53 10.53
N PRO A 20 30.54 10.80 10.04
CA PRO A 20 29.30 11.54 10.21
C PRO A 20 28.16 11.09 9.27
N HIS A 21 28.44 10.22 8.29
CA HIS A 21 27.41 9.74 7.35
C HIS A 21 26.69 8.46 7.80
N LEU A 22 27.24 7.71 8.75
CA LEU A 22 26.68 6.40 9.16
C LEU A 22 25.83 6.48 10.44
N THR A 23 25.85 7.59 11.17
CA THR A 23 25.18 7.71 12.49
C THR A 23 23.71 8.13 12.43
N ARG A 24 23.10 8.23 11.24
CA ARG A 24 21.69 8.64 11.09
C ARG A 24 20.78 7.60 10.42
N ALA A 25 21.12 6.31 10.49
CA ALA A 25 20.28 5.23 9.95
C ALA A 25 18.88 5.13 10.61
N TYR A 26 18.72 5.66 11.83
CA TYR A 26 17.47 5.66 12.60
C TYR A 26 16.75 7.00 12.66
N ALA A 27 17.17 8.02 11.90
CA ALA A 27 16.37 9.23 11.80
C ALA A 27 15.10 8.95 11.00
N LYS A 28 13.94 9.30 11.59
CA LYS A 28 12.66 9.26 10.91
C LYS A 28 12.59 10.44 9.95
N ASP A 29 12.42 10.15 8.66
CA ASP A 29 12.08 11.16 7.66
C ASP A 29 10.59 11.49 7.80
N VAL A 30 10.26 12.78 7.89
CA VAL A 30 8.88 13.23 8.13
C VAL A 30 8.49 14.19 7.01
N LYS A 31 7.51 13.76 6.21
CA LYS A 31 6.91 14.57 5.13
C LYS A 31 5.52 15.00 5.55
N PHE A 32 5.17 16.23 5.19
CA PHE A 32 3.89 16.84 5.53
C PHE A 32 3.19 17.35 4.28
N GLY A 33 1.91 17.73 4.44
CA GLY A 33 1.17 18.44 3.40
C GLY A 33 0.74 17.58 2.22
N ALA A 34 0.66 18.21 1.04
CA ALA A 34 0.19 17.59 -0.19
C ALA A 34 1.18 16.58 -0.76
N ASP A 35 2.49 16.85 -0.63
CA ASP A 35 3.55 16.00 -1.19
C ASP A 35 3.55 14.59 -0.59
N ALA A 36 3.34 14.50 0.73
CA ALA A 36 3.21 13.21 1.41
C ALA A 36 2.00 12.42 0.90
N ARG A 37 0.86 13.08 0.68
CA ARG A 37 -0.37 12.43 0.19
C ARG A 37 -0.23 11.99 -1.26
N ALA A 38 0.44 12.78 -2.10
CA ALA A 38 0.72 12.40 -3.49
C ALA A 38 1.58 11.14 -3.57
N LEU A 39 2.60 11.00 -2.71
CA LEU A 39 3.42 9.78 -2.64
C LEU A 39 2.60 8.57 -2.18
N VAL A 40 1.74 8.75 -1.18
CA VAL A 40 0.84 7.68 -0.71
C VAL A 40 -0.13 7.26 -1.82
N LEU A 41 -0.74 8.21 -2.53
CA LEU A 41 -1.64 7.94 -3.66
C LEU A 41 -0.93 7.14 -4.77
N GLN A 42 0.31 7.51 -5.11
CA GLN A 42 1.09 6.76 -6.10
C GLN A 42 1.31 5.30 -5.68
N GLY A 43 1.50 5.03 -4.38
CA GLY A 43 1.59 3.66 -3.86
C GLY A 43 0.30 2.88 -3.99
N VAL A 44 -0.83 3.53 -3.67
CA VAL A 44 -2.19 2.97 -3.83
C VAL A 44 -2.49 2.64 -5.29
N ASP A 45 -2.18 3.56 -6.21
CA ASP A 45 -2.41 3.38 -7.65
C ASP A 45 -1.62 2.19 -8.21
N LEU A 46 -0.34 2.06 -7.87
CA LEU A 46 0.51 0.96 -8.33
C LEU A 46 -0.03 -0.41 -7.91
N LEU A 47 -0.46 -0.54 -6.66
CA LEU A 47 -1.03 -1.79 -6.17
C LEU A 47 -2.39 -2.07 -6.81
N ALA A 48 -3.26 -1.06 -6.89
CA ALA A 48 -4.59 -1.22 -7.46
C ALA A 48 -4.54 -1.58 -8.96
N ASP A 49 -3.62 -1.00 -9.73
CA ASP A 49 -3.42 -1.34 -11.14
C ASP A 49 -2.97 -2.80 -11.31
N ALA A 50 -2.07 -3.29 -10.44
CA ALA A 50 -1.60 -4.67 -10.47
C ALA A 50 -2.70 -5.69 -10.09
N VAL A 51 -3.61 -5.33 -9.17
CA VAL A 51 -4.70 -6.21 -8.76
C VAL A 51 -5.85 -6.17 -9.76
N ALA A 52 -6.17 -5.00 -10.32
CA ALA A 52 -7.28 -4.80 -11.25
C ALA A 52 -7.17 -5.66 -12.52
N VAL A 53 -5.95 -5.97 -12.99
CA VAL A 53 -5.77 -6.83 -14.18
C VAL A 53 -6.24 -8.26 -13.98
N THR A 54 -6.33 -8.71 -12.72
CA THR A 54 -6.80 -10.06 -12.37
C THR A 54 -8.32 -10.14 -12.20
N MET A 55 -9.03 -9.00 -12.29
CA MET A 55 -10.46 -8.94 -12.03
C MET A 55 -11.31 -9.65 -13.10
N GLY A 56 -12.25 -10.48 -12.64
CA GLY A 56 -13.30 -11.08 -13.46
C GLY A 56 -12.88 -12.36 -14.21
N PRO A 57 -13.82 -12.99 -14.94
CA PRO A 57 -13.58 -14.28 -15.61
C PRO A 57 -12.58 -14.21 -16.77
N LYS A 58 -12.34 -13.00 -17.29
CA LYS A 58 -11.33 -12.71 -18.32
C LYS A 58 -10.08 -12.02 -17.75
N GLY A 59 -9.84 -12.17 -16.44
CA GLY A 59 -8.66 -11.66 -15.77
C GLY A 59 -7.38 -12.16 -16.44
N ARG A 60 -6.43 -11.24 -16.62
CA ARG A 60 -5.11 -11.53 -17.17
C ARG A 60 -4.23 -12.13 -16.08
N THR A 61 -3.28 -12.93 -16.50
CA THR A 61 -2.33 -13.55 -15.59
C THR A 61 -1.21 -12.58 -15.25
N VAL A 62 -0.85 -12.53 -13.97
CA VAL A 62 0.27 -11.75 -13.45
C VAL A 62 1.42 -12.69 -13.16
N ILE A 63 2.63 -12.26 -13.52
CA ILE A 63 3.87 -13.00 -13.26
C ILE A 63 4.58 -12.31 -12.10
N ILE A 64 4.90 -13.08 -11.07
CA ILE A 64 5.57 -12.63 -9.85
C ILE A 64 6.95 -13.28 -9.80
N GLU A 65 7.98 -12.43 -9.67
CA GLU A 65 9.35 -12.88 -9.44
C GLU A 65 9.47 -13.46 -8.02
N GLN A 66 10.16 -14.59 -7.90
CA GLN A 66 10.48 -15.22 -6.62
C GLN A 66 11.99 -15.25 -6.45
N SER A 67 12.49 -15.05 -5.22
CA SER A 67 13.94 -15.00 -4.95
C SER A 67 14.67 -16.31 -5.28
N TRP A 68 13.96 -17.43 -5.32
CA TRP A 68 14.50 -18.74 -5.69
C TRP A 68 13.45 -19.54 -6.46
N GLY A 69 13.89 -20.25 -7.50
CA GLY A 69 13.04 -21.11 -8.31
C GLY A 69 12.41 -20.42 -9.52
N SER A 70 11.32 -21.02 -10.01
CA SER A 70 10.58 -20.53 -11.19
C SER A 70 9.65 -19.37 -10.83
N PRO A 71 9.38 -18.43 -11.75
CA PRO A 71 8.46 -17.32 -11.51
C PRO A 71 7.04 -17.85 -11.25
N LYS A 72 6.34 -17.25 -10.27
CA LYS A 72 4.97 -17.65 -9.92
C LYS A 72 3.99 -16.93 -10.84
N VAL A 73 3.19 -17.71 -11.54
CA VAL A 73 2.17 -17.22 -12.47
C VAL A 73 0.80 -17.37 -11.78
N THR A 74 0.09 -16.27 -11.53
CA THR A 74 -1.18 -16.29 -10.78
C THR A 74 -2.24 -15.38 -11.40
N LYS A 75 -3.51 -15.73 -11.15
CA LYS A 75 -4.68 -14.89 -11.45
C LYS A 75 -5.36 -14.41 -10.16
N ASP A 76 -4.76 -14.64 -9.01
CA ASP A 76 -5.38 -14.36 -7.72
C ASP A 76 -4.94 -12.98 -7.22
N GLY A 77 -5.86 -12.02 -7.20
CA GLY A 77 -5.58 -10.65 -6.78
C GLY A 77 -5.01 -10.54 -5.36
N VAL A 78 -5.43 -11.42 -4.44
CA VAL A 78 -4.92 -11.47 -3.06
C VAL A 78 -3.44 -11.85 -3.02
N THR A 79 -3.05 -12.83 -3.83
CA THR A 79 -1.66 -13.26 -3.92
C THR A 79 -0.80 -12.17 -4.53
N VAL A 80 -1.30 -11.49 -5.57
CA VAL A 80 -0.62 -10.35 -6.20
C VAL A 80 -0.42 -9.21 -5.20
N ALA A 81 -1.48 -8.81 -4.48
CA ALA A 81 -1.40 -7.75 -3.47
C ALA A 81 -0.38 -8.07 -2.37
N LYS A 82 -0.25 -9.34 -1.98
CA LYS A 82 0.69 -9.77 -0.94
C LYS A 82 2.15 -9.75 -1.35
N SER A 83 2.44 -9.87 -2.65
CA SER A 83 3.79 -9.91 -3.18
C SER A 83 4.36 -8.54 -3.56
N ILE A 84 3.57 -7.47 -3.47
CA ILE A 84 4.00 -6.12 -3.83
C ILE A 84 4.64 -5.44 -2.62
N ASP A 85 5.92 -5.13 -2.73
CA ASP A 85 6.65 -4.26 -1.81
C ASP A 85 7.39 -3.18 -2.59
N LEU A 86 7.23 -1.92 -2.18
CA LEU A 86 7.81 -0.77 -2.88
C LEU A 86 9.09 -0.28 -2.18
N LYS A 87 10.09 0.10 -2.98
CA LYS A 87 11.38 0.62 -2.47
C LYS A 87 11.23 1.93 -1.70
N ASP A 88 10.30 2.79 -2.12
CA ASP A 88 10.02 4.06 -1.43
C ASP A 88 9.10 3.80 -0.23
N LYS A 89 9.56 4.19 0.96
CA LYS A 89 8.83 4.00 2.23
C LYS A 89 7.45 4.65 2.21
N TYR A 90 7.30 5.84 1.62
CA TYR A 90 6.02 6.57 1.63
C TYR A 90 5.00 5.93 0.69
N LYS A 91 5.45 5.47 -0.47
CA LYS A 91 4.61 4.71 -1.40
C LYS A 91 4.23 3.36 -0.79
N ASN A 92 5.17 2.71 -0.12
CA ASN A 92 4.93 1.43 0.54
C ASN A 92 3.86 1.56 1.64
N ILE A 93 3.84 2.64 2.41
CA ILE A 93 2.77 2.91 3.38
C ILE A 93 1.40 2.90 2.69
N GLY A 94 1.26 3.60 1.56
CA GLY A 94 0.00 3.62 0.79
C GLY A 94 -0.41 2.24 0.28
N ALA A 95 0.54 1.47 -0.25
CA ALA A 95 0.29 0.11 -0.71
C ALA A 95 -0.16 -0.82 0.45
N LYS A 96 0.51 -0.75 1.61
CA LYS A 96 0.18 -1.55 2.79
C LYS A 96 -1.23 -1.29 3.29
N LEU A 97 -1.70 -0.04 3.29
CA LEU A 97 -3.07 0.29 3.69
C LEU A 97 -4.12 -0.44 2.83
N VAL A 98 -3.90 -0.53 1.52
CA VAL A 98 -4.82 -1.24 0.61
C VAL A 98 -4.70 -2.75 0.76
N GLN A 99 -3.49 -3.24 1.03
CA GLN A 99 -3.24 -4.65 1.31
C GLN A 99 -3.98 -5.12 2.58
N ASP A 100 -4.03 -4.29 3.62
CA ASP A 100 -4.75 -4.58 4.86
C ASP A 100 -6.27 -4.64 4.60
N VAL A 101 -6.82 -3.68 3.85
CA VAL A 101 -8.25 -3.69 3.46
C VAL A 101 -8.61 -4.95 2.66
N ALA A 102 -7.76 -5.33 1.70
CA ALA A 102 -7.96 -6.52 0.89
C ALA A 102 -7.90 -7.81 1.75
N SER A 103 -7.00 -7.85 2.73
CA SER A 103 -6.84 -9.01 3.62
C SER A 103 -8.04 -9.17 4.55
N ASN A 104 -8.50 -8.08 5.17
CA ASN A 104 -9.70 -8.11 6.02
C ASN A 104 -10.96 -8.54 5.24
N THR A 105 -11.12 -8.04 4.01
CA THR A 105 -12.25 -8.43 3.15
C THR A 105 -12.20 -9.91 2.80
N ASN A 106 -11.01 -10.45 2.58
CA ASN A 106 -10.83 -11.88 2.31
C ASN A 106 -11.19 -12.75 3.52
N GLU A 107 -10.85 -12.30 4.72
CA GLU A 107 -11.11 -13.04 5.97
C GLU A 107 -12.61 -13.06 6.31
N GLU A 108 -13.33 -11.97 6.07
CA GLU A 108 -14.77 -11.88 6.36
C GLU A 108 -15.65 -12.53 5.27
N ALA A 109 -15.41 -12.20 4.00
CA ALA A 109 -16.29 -12.57 2.89
C ALA A 109 -15.75 -13.70 2.00
N GLY A 110 -14.44 -13.94 1.99
CA GLY A 110 -13.80 -14.93 1.11
C GLY A 110 -13.75 -14.56 -0.38
N ASP A 111 -14.38 -13.47 -0.78
CA ASP A 111 -14.38 -12.90 -2.14
C ASP A 111 -14.52 -11.37 -2.06
N GLY A 112 -14.34 -10.66 -3.18
CA GLY A 112 -14.51 -9.21 -3.26
C GLY A 112 -13.25 -8.42 -2.91
N THR A 113 -12.13 -9.09 -2.67
CA THR A 113 -10.83 -8.46 -2.37
C THR A 113 -10.39 -7.50 -3.48
N THR A 114 -10.50 -7.92 -4.73
CA THR A 114 -10.18 -7.10 -5.90
C THR A 114 -11.14 -5.91 -6.01
N THR A 115 -12.43 -6.12 -5.79
CA THR A 115 -13.43 -5.04 -5.78
C THR A 115 -13.15 -4.01 -4.69
N ALA A 116 -12.83 -4.46 -3.48
CA ALA A 116 -12.48 -3.60 -2.36
C ALA A 116 -11.25 -2.74 -2.66
N THR A 117 -10.21 -3.30 -3.30
CA THR A 117 -9.02 -2.52 -3.69
C THR A 117 -9.33 -1.43 -4.73
N VAL A 118 -10.16 -1.72 -5.73
CA VAL A 118 -10.54 -0.76 -6.78
C VAL A 118 -11.43 0.35 -6.22
N LEU A 119 -12.35 0.00 -5.31
CA LEU A 119 -13.18 0.97 -4.59
C LEU A 119 -12.32 1.88 -3.69
N ALA A 120 -11.41 1.30 -2.91
CA ALA A 120 -10.50 2.04 -2.04
C ALA A 120 -9.65 3.05 -2.82
N ARG A 121 -9.12 2.63 -3.98
CA ARG A 121 -8.38 3.51 -4.90
C ARG A 121 -9.24 4.70 -5.36
N SER A 122 -10.46 4.43 -5.81
CA SER A 122 -11.36 5.46 -6.35
C SER A 122 -11.72 6.50 -5.29
N ILE A 123 -12.07 6.05 -4.09
CA ILE A 123 -12.40 6.91 -2.95
C ILE A 123 -11.17 7.75 -2.54
N ALA A 124 -9.99 7.14 -2.46
CA ALA A 124 -8.77 7.84 -2.09
C ALA A 124 -8.41 8.94 -3.09
N LYS A 125 -8.54 8.64 -4.40
CA LYS A 125 -8.26 9.59 -5.48
C LYS A 125 -9.20 10.79 -5.45
N GLU A 126 -10.51 10.55 -5.43
CA GLU A 126 -11.50 11.63 -5.40
C GLU A 126 -11.43 12.44 -4.10
N GLY A 127 -11.21 11.76 -2.97
CA GLY A 127 -11.06 12.41 -1.67
C GLY A 127 -9.88 13.37 -1.64
N LEU A 128 -8.71 12.95 -2.14
CA LEU A 128 -7.51 13.78 -2.20
C LEU A 128 -7.64 14.94 -3.19
N GLU A 129 -8.35 14.76 -4.30
CA GLU A 129 -8.64 15.86 -5.23
C GLU A 129 -9.52 16.94 -4.58
N LYS A 130 -10.57 16.53 -3.85
CA LYS A 130 -11.44 17.46 -3.12
C LYS A 130 -10.70 18.20 -2.01
N ILE A 131 -9.81 17.52 -1.28
CA ILE A 131 -9.03 18.18 -0.22
C ILE A 131 -8.03 19.18 -0.82
N SER A 132 -7.45 18.88 -1.99
CA SER A 132 -6.58 19.83 -2.72
C SER A 132 -7.33 21.10 -3.14
N LYS A 133 -8.65 21.02 -3.36
CA LYS A 133 -9.54 22.17 -3.62
C LYS A 133 -9.95 22.95 -2.36
N GLY A 134 -9.43 22.60 -1.19
CA GLY A 134 -9.72 23.27 0.08
C GLY A 134 -10.90 22.72 0.87
N ALA A 135 -11.45 21.56 0.48
CA ALA A 135 -12.52 20.92 1.24
C ALA A 135 -12.03 20.33 2.57
N ASN A 136 -12.89 20.35 3.59
CA ASN A 136 -12.59 19.81 4.91
C ASN A 136 -12.55 18.26 4.89
N PRO A 137 -11.41 17.62 5.22
CA PRO A 137 -11.28 16.17 5.19
C PRO A 137 -12.20 15.45 6.18
N VAL A 138 -12.55 16.09 7.30
CA VAL A 138 -13.43 15.50 8.33
C VAL A 138 -14.86 15.39 7.82
N GLU A 139 -15.34 16.42 7.10
CA GLU A 139 -16.67 16.42 6.51
C GLU A 139 -16.79 15.43 5.36
N ILE A 140 -15.76 15.34 4.51
CA ILE A 140 -15.72 14.32 3.44
C ILE A 140 -15.82 12.92 4.03
N ARG A 141 -15.05 12.64 5.08
CA ARG A 141 -15.09 11.33 5.75
C ARG A 141 -16.49 11.03 6.32
N ARG A 142 -17.09 11.97 7.06
CA ARG A 142 -18.45 11.81 7.61
C ARG A 142 -19.49 11.62 6.51
N GLY A 143 -19.36 12.36 5.40
CA GLY A 143 -20.22 12.22 4.23
C GLY A 143 -20.12 10.84 3.60
N CYS A 144 -18.91 10.29 3.47
CA CYS A 144 -18.69 8.93 2.98
C CYS A 144 -19.31 7.89 3.91
N GLU A 145 -19.06 7.98 5.22
CA GLU A 145 -19.62 7.05 6.23
C GLU A 145 -21.15 7.04 6.19
N ASN A 146 -21.77 8.22 6.15
CA ASN A 146 -23.24 8.35 6.03
C ASN A 146 -23.78 7.78 4.71
N CYS A 147 -23.05 7.98 3.59
CA CYS A 147 -23.42 7.41 2.30
C CYS A 147 -23.37 5.87 2.32
N PHE A 148 -22.33 5.28 2.91
CA PHE A 148 -22.23 3.83 3.04
C PHE A 148 -23.34 3.26 3.93
N ILE A 149 -23.59 3.87 5.08
CA ILE A 149 -24.70 3.49 5.96
C ILE A 149 -26.02 3.62 5.19
N GLY A 150 -26.24 4.72 4.50
CA GLY A 150 -27.42 4.95 3.66
C GLY A 150 -27.61 3.87 2.60
N CYS A 151 -26.57 3.49 1.85
CA CYS A 151 -26.62 2.43 0.86
C CYS A 151 -26.91 1.05 1.49
N TYR A 152 -26.36 0.76 2.66
CA TYR A 152 -26.65 -0.46 3.42
C TYR A 152 -28.09 -0.49 3.93
N TRP A 153 -28.56 0.61 4.53
CA TRP A 153 -29.85 0.71 5.21
C TRP A 153 -31.03 0.96 4.26
N CYS A 154 -30.81 1.61 3.12
CA CYS A 154 -31.80 1.80 2.06
C CYS A 154 -32.12 0.47 1.34
N GLY A 155 -31.50 -0.64 1.75
CA GLY A 155 -31.93 -1.99 1.37
C GLY A 155 -31.58 -2.37 -0.06
N LEU A 156 -30.71 -1.64 -0.76
CA LEU A 156 -30.33 -2.01 -2.13
C LEU A 156 -29.61 -3.37 -2.16
N SER A 157 -28.73 -3.64 -1.17
CA SER A 157 -28.05 -4.94 -1.04
C SER A 157 -28.91 -6.00 -0.35
N VAL A 158 -29.70 -5.62 0.67
CA VAL A 158 -30.48 -6.58 1.47
C VAL A 158 -31.75 -7.04 0.73
N ASN A 159 -32.47 -6.14 0.04
CA ASN A 159 -33.69 -6.52 -0.70
C ASN A 159 -33.40 -7.33 -1.97
N TYR A 160 -32.20 -7.22 -2.54
CA TYR A 160 -31.82 -7.98 -3.73
C TYR A 160 -31.17 -9.34 -3.41
N SER A 161 -30.71 -9.52 -2.16
CA SER A 161 -30.13 -10.79 -1.72
C SER A 161 -31.22 -11.85 -1.59
N ARG A 162 -31.36 -12.69 -2.62
CA ARG A 162 -32.16 -13.91 -2.51
C ARG A 162 -31.46 -14.86 -1.55
N SER A 163 -32.20 -15.36 -0.57
CA SER A 163 -31.67 -16.36 0.37
C SER A 163 -31.33 -17.63 -0.40
N CYS A 164 -30.03 -17.88 -0.60
CA CYS A 164 -29.55 -19.14 -1.16
C CYS A 164 -29.64 -20.22 -0.08
N HIS A 165 -30.86 -20.67 0.23
CA HIS A 165 -31.04 -21.90 1.00
C HIS A 165 -30.56 -23.09 0.14
N HIS A 166 -29.59 -23.79 0.72
CA HIS A 166 -28.96 -25.03 0.25
C HIS A 166 -29.93 -25.94 -0.51
N ARG A 167 -29.76 -26.05 -1.84
CA ARG A 167 -30.17 -27.23 -2.60
C ARG A 167 -28.94 -28.11 -2.76
N ASN A 168 -28.63 -28.87 -1.71
CA ASN A 168 -27.83 -30.08 -1.87
C ASN A 168 -28.82 -31.23 -2.11
N SER A 169 -28.79 -31.77 -3.32
CA SER A 169 -29.38 -33.06 -3.71
C SER A 169 -28.30 -33.80 -4.48
#